data_AF-A0A3E4YLE3-F1
#
_entry.id   AF-A0A3E4YLE3-F1
#
_cell.length_a   1.000
_cell.length_b   1.000
_cell.length_c   1.000
_cell.angle_alpha   90.00
_cell.angle_beta   90.00
_cell.angle_gamma   90.00
#
_symmetry.space_group_name_H-M   'P 1'
#
loop_
_entity.id
_entity.type
_entity.pdbx_description
1 polymer ?
#
loop_
_entity_poly.entity_id
_entity_poly.type
_entity_poly.pdbx_seq_one_letter_code
_entity_poly.pdbx_strand_id
1 'polypeptide(L)'
;MLSMQHIMCAVLNGADTHKEEDKEYLAAVIFPDAIRAYTGARELSHFEFNPTKGDVSWMKFPNTMNVTKEFMDEWMKENSYLSPGIPKGPLGQQTHIKVFEKMNKDLEGTPLYKGLQNHLKQDIVYDKYVRDNIGSDRDKIFEDEDFAMYVAAYYIYEKRGITCNKEWFDNEIKPILDTYMPNLADKTYSYMNFIGEKTNEYITNHDWSHIYDGPLPLPYYGKLYLDVNTYMNENRDPTNFVKENIDIDYEDIDIEK
;
A
#
# COMPACT_ATOMS: atom_id res chain seq x y z
N MET A 1 5.33 1.63 0.95
CA MET A 1 4.86 2.86 0.28
C MET A 1 4.10 3.71 1.29
N LEU A 2 4.06 5.04 1.16
CA LEU A 2 3.23 5.90 2.03
C LEU A 2 1.75 5.79 1.67
N SER A 3 0.86 5.93 2.66
CA SER A 3 -0.60 5.85 2.48
C SER A 3 -1.13 6.81 1.39
N MET A 4 -0.56 8.00 1.23
CA MET A 4 -0.96 8.91 0.13
C MET A 4 -0.63 8.34 -1.24
N GLN A 5 0.57 7.78 -1.40
CA GLN A 5 1.03 7.22 -2.67
C GLN A 5 0.19 6.01 -3.09
N HIS A 6 -0.35 5.23 -2.13
CA HIS A 6 -1.29 4.15 -2.43
C HIS A 6 -2.58 4.64 -3.11
N ILE A 7 -3.18 5.71 -2.58
CA ILE A 7 -4.35 6.37 -3.21
C ILE A 7 -3.98 6.96 -4.57
N MET A 8 -2.83 7.62 -4.69
CA MET A 8 -2.40 8.20 -5.96
C MET A 8 -2.19 7.13 -7.02
N CYS A 9 -1.59 5.98 -6.66
CA CYS A 9 -1.49 4.83 -7.53
C CYS A 9 -2.88 4.33 -7.96
N ALA A 10 -3.84 4.21 -7.04
CA ALA A 10 -5.21 3.84 -7.38
C ALA A 10 -5.87 4.81 -8.38
N VAL A 11 -5.73 6.12 -8.17
CA VAL A 11 -6.29 7.17 -9.03
C VAL A 11 -5.61 7.20 -10.41
N LEU A 12 -4.29 7.04 -10.48
CA LEU A 12 -3.54 6.93 -11.73
C LEU A 12 -3.98 5.72 -12.57
N ASN A 13 -4.45 4.68 -11.88
CA ASN A 13 -4.99 3.44 -12.43
C ASN A 13 -6.51 3.47 -12.66
N GLY A 14 -7.15 4.64 -12.53
CA GLY A 14 -8.53 4.86 -12.98
C GLY A 14 -9.59 4.94 -11.88
N ALA A 15 -9.22 4.77 -10.60
CA ALA A 15 -10.16 4.93 -9.49
C ALA A 15 -10.67 6.38 -9.41
N ASP A 16 -11.98 6.56 -9.26
CA ASP A 16 -12.65 7.85 -9.28
C ASP A 16 -13.30 8.16 -7.92
N THR A 17 -12.89 9.25 -7.27
CA THR A 17 -13.38 9.63 -5.94
C THR A 17 -14.89 9.94 -5.92
N HIS A 18 -15.51 10.13 -7.09
CA HIS A 18 -16.93 10.42 -7.21
C HIS A 18 -17.80 9.18 -7.46
N LYS A 19 -17.20 8.00 -7.73
CA LYS A 19 -17.94 6.74 -7.93
C LYS A 19 -17.98 5.92 -6.65
N GLU A 20 -19.16 5.44 -6.27
CA GLU A 20 -19.34 4.80 -4.96
C GLU A 20 -18.53 3.49 -4.84
N GLU A 21 -18.48 2.68 -5.89
CA GLU A 21 -17.68 1.45 -5.94
C GLU A 21 -16.16 1.71 -5.80
N ASP A 22 -15.70 2.88 -6.25
CA ASP A 22 -14.29 3.26 -6.14
C ASP A 22 -13.97 3.87 -4.77
N LYS A 23 -14.94 4.47 -4.06
CA LYS A 23 -14.71 5.01 -2.71
C LYS A 23 -14.41 3.91 -1.69
N GLU A 24 -15.18 2.83 -1.69
CA GLU A 24 -14.89 1.68 -0.83
C GLU A 24 -13.51 1.10 -1.17
N TYR A 25 -13.22 0.92 -2.46
CA TYR A 25 -11.92 0.46 -2.94
C TYR A 25 -10.77 1.38 -2.49
N LEU A 26 -10.92 2.70 -2.59
CA LEU A 26 -9.92 3.69 -2.18
C LEU A 26 -9.64 3.63 -0.68
N ALA A 27 -10.67 3.46 0.16
CA ALA A 27 -10.47 3.21 1.59
C ALA A 27 -9.76 1.87 1.85
N ALA A 28 -10.15 0.82 1.12
CA ALA A 28 -9.57 -0.51 1.24
C ALA A 28 -8.10 -0.60 0.82
N VAL A 29 -7.67 0.24 -0.13
CA VAL A 29 -6.26 0.40 -0.51
C VAL A 29 -5.39 0.93 0.64
N ILE A 30 -5.98 1.58 1.66
CA ILE A 30 -5.26 2.10 2.83
C ILE A 30 -5.42 1.22 4.06
N PHE A 31 -6.45 0.38 4.08
CA PHE A 31 -6.83 -0.40 5.25
C PHE A 31 -5.71 -1.29 5.83
N PRO A 32 -4.83 -1.94 5.04
CA PRO A 32 -3.72 -2.73 5.60
C PRO A 32 -2.75 -1.93 6.47
N ASP A 33 -2.58 -0.64 6.17
CA ASP A 33 -1.80 0.27 6.99
C ASP A 33 -2.60 0.79 8.19
N ALA A 34 -3.84 1.24 7.94
CA ALA A 34 -4.72 1.80 8.96
C ALA A 34 -4.94 0.81 10.12
N ILE A 35 -5.21 -0.45 9.80
CA ILE A 35 -5.56 -1.50 10.77
C ILE A 35 -4.42 -1.82 11.75
N ARG A 36 -3.18 -1.45 11.41
CA ARG A 36 -2.00 -1.60 12.29
C ARG A 36 -2.12 -0.75 13.55
N ALA A 37 -2.96 0.28 13.56
CA ALA A 37 -3.33 0.97 14.79
C ALA A 37 -3.89 0.03 15.86
N TYR A 38 -4.49 -1.09 15.45
CA TYR A 38 -5.11 -2.09 16.31
C TYR A 38 -4.32 -3.40 16.38
N THR A 39 -3.78 -3.88 15.26
CA THR A 39 -3.03 -5.15 15.18
C THR A 39 -1.54 -5.00 15.55
N GLY A 40 -0.99 -3.79 15.46
CA GLY A 40 0.39 -3.47 15.77
C GLY A 40 1.40 -3.92 14.72
N ALA A 41 1.55 -5.23 14.52
CA ALA A 41 2.55 -5.81 13.62
C ALA A 41 2.18 -5.62 12.14
N ARG A 42 3.08 -5.01 11.35
CA ARG A 42 2.90 -4.85 9.90
C ARG A 42 2.83 -6.20 9.20
N GLU A 43 3.59 -7.17 9.71
CA GLU A 43 3.73 -8.52 9.16
C GLU A 43 2.38 -9.23 8.97
N LEU A 44 1.42 -8.93 9.84
CA LEU A 44 0.08 -9.50 9.82
C LEU A 44 -0.71 -9.03 8.59
N SER A 45 -0.85 -7.71 8.44
CA SER A 45 -1.66 -7.11 7.37
C SER A 45 -0.96 -7.11 6.02
N HIS A 46 0.35 -7.33 5.99
CA HIS A 46 1.18 -7.33 4.78
C HIS A 46 1.69 -8.72 4.38
N PHE A 47 1.30 -9.78 5.08
CA PHE A 47 1.63 -11.17 4.74
C PHE A 47 3.13 -11.41 4.59
N GLU A 48 3.90 -10.92 5.56
CA GLU A 48 5.35 -10.90 5.47
C GLU A 48 5.98 -12.26 5.79
N PHE A 49 6.95 -12.65 4.97
CA PHE A 49 7.77 -13.86 5.17
C PHE A 49 8.74 -13.71 6.35
N ASN A 50 8.86 -14.77 7.15
CA ASN A 50 9.91 -14.92 8.13
C ASN A 50 11.08 -15.73 7.56
N PRO A 51 12.20 -15.09 7.17
CA PRO A 51 13.36 -15.83 6.65
C PRO A 51 14.04 -16.74 7.69
N THR A 52 13.80 -16.51 8.98
CA THR A 52 14.39 -17.33 10.05
C THR A 52 13.65 -18.65 10.24
N LYS A 53 12.34 -18.65 9.99
CA LYS A 53 11.46 -19.81 10.25
C LYS A 53 10.94 -20.48 8.99
N GLY A 54 10.97 -19.80 7.84
CA GLY A 54 10.41 -20.31 6.60
C GLY A 54 8.89 -20.28 6.55
N ASP A 55 8.22 -19.46 7.36
CA ASP A 55 6.76 -19.30 7.40
C ASP A 55 6.34 -17.85 7.11
N VAL A 56 5.03 -17.62 6.95
CA VAL A 56 4.46 -16.32 6.60
C VAL A 56 3.48 -15.89 7.69
N SER A 57 3.61 -14.65 8.16
CA SER A 57 2.59 -14.06 9.04
C SER A 57 1.34 -13.73 8.24
N TRP A 58 0.15 -13.84 8.81
CA TRP A 58 -1.08 -13.56 8.09
C TRP A 58 -2.20 -13.10 9.03
N MET A 59 -3.18 -12.40 8.46
CA MET A 59 -4.48 -12.21 9.06
C MET A 59 -5.58 -12.42 8.03
N LYS A 60 -6.76 -12.85 8.48
CA LYS A 60 -7.99 -12.64 7.70
C LYS A 60 -8.51 -11.26 8.00
N PHE A 61 -8.73 -10.47 6.96
CA PHE A 61 -9.41 -9.20 7.10
C PHE A 61 -10.89 -9.44 7.41
N PRO A 62 -11.48 -8.64 8.31
CA PRO A 62 -12.93 -8.64 8.47
C PRO A 62 -13.57 -8.15 7.17
N ASN A 63 -14.83 -8.55 6.93
CA ASN A 63 -15.61 -8.14 5.76
C ASN A 63 -16.09 -6.68 5.79
N THR A 64 -15.55 -5.87 6.70
CA THR A 64 -15.86 -4.45 6.86
C THR A 64 -14.61 -3.73 7.36
N MET A 65 -14.44 -2.47 6.96
CA MET A 65 -13.39 -1.59 7.48
C MET A 65 -13.84 -0.78 8.71
N ASN A 66 -15.14 -0.80 9.04
CA ASN A 66 -15.67 -0.17 10.25
C ASN A 66 -15.49 -1.10 11.45
N VAL A 67 -14.26 -1.14 11.96
CA VAL A 67 -13.85 -2.02 13.06
C VAL A 67 -13.42 -1.21 14.27
N THR A 68 -13.50 -1.79 15.46
CA THR A 68 -12.95 -1.21 16.70
C THR A 68 -11.74 -2.01 17.18
N LYS A 69 -11.00 -1.45 18.14
CA LYS A 69 -9.87 -2.16 18.76
C LYS A 69 -10.32 -3.47 19.41
N GLU A 70 -11.42 -3.44 20.16
CA GLU A 70 -11.97 -4.58 20.88
C GLU A 70 -12.44 -5.67 19.92
N PHE A 71 -13.12 -5.30 18.83
CA PHE A 71 -13.50 -6.24 17.79
C PHE A 71 -12.26 -6.91 17.19
N MET A 72 -11.24 -6.13 16.84
CA MET A 72 -10.03 -6.68 16.25
C MET A 72 -9.25 -7.56 17.23
N ASP A 73 -9.21 -7.22 18.51
CA ASP A 73 -8.57 -8.05 19.53
C ASP A 73 -9.20 -9.44 19.62
N GLU A 74 -10.53 -9.54 19.54
CA GLU A 74 -11.18 -10.84 19.54
C GLU A 74 -11.06 -11.55 18.19
N TRP A 75 -11.19 -10.81 17.08
CA TRP A 75 -11.07 -11.35 15.73
C TRP A 75 -9.72 -12.04 15.52
N MET A 76 -8.64 -11.40 15.95
CA MET A 76 -7.28 -11.86 15.71
C MET A 76 -6.92 -13.15 16.47
N LYS A 77 -7.67 -13.53 17.52
CA LYS A 77 -7.43 -14.77 18.28
C LYS A 77 -7.55 -16.03 17.43
N GLU A 78 -8.47 -16.02 16.47
CA GLU A 78 -8.76 -17.17 15.60
C GLU A 78 -8.49 -16.89 14.11
N ASN A 79 -8.20 -15.63 13.77
CA ASN A 79 -8.07 -15.18 12.38
C ASN A 79 -6.71 -14.56 12.09
N SER A 80 -5.66 -14.94 12.83
CA SER A 80 -4.31 -14.47 12.54
C SER A 80 -3.22 -15.41 13.02
N TYR A 81 -2.05 -15.24 12.42
CA TYR A 81 -0.80 -15.86 12.85
C TYR A 81 0.33 -14.85 12.67
N LEU A 82 0.98 -14.49 13.78
CA LEU A 82 2.21 -13.68 13.76
C LEU A 82 3.41 -14.61 13.97
N SER A 83 4.23 -14.77 12.93
CA SER A 83 5.47 -15.54 13.06
C SER A 83 6.45 -14.79 13.97
N PRO A 84 6.94 -15.41 15.06
CA PRO A 84 7.78 -14.72 16.02
C PRO A 84 9.21 -14.58 15.51
N GLY A 85 9.84 -13.46 15.86
CA GLY A 85 11.25 -13.20 15.57
C GLY A 85 11.52 -12.78 14.12
N ILE A 86 10.54 -12.24 13.40
CA ILE A 86 10.76 -11.64 12.09
C ILE A 86 11.77 -10.47 12.23
N PRO A 87 12.87 -10.46 11.45
CA PRO A 87 13.83 -9.36 11.46
C PRO A 87 13.18 -8.03 11.06
N LYS A 88 13.43 -6.99 11.85
CA LYS A 88 12.93 -5.64 11.59
C LYS A 88 13.93 -4.82 10.78
N GLY A 89 13.42 -3.97 9.90
CA GLY A 89 14.22 -3.09 9.06
C GLY A 89 13.45 -1.83 8.65
N PRO A 90 14.10 -0.91 7.92
CA PRO A 90 13.45 0.26 7.35
C PRO A 90 12.43 -0.12 6.27
N LEU A 91 12.63 -1.27 5.62
CA LEU A 91 11.66 -1.93 4.76
C LEU A 91 11.16 -3.20 5.42
N GLY A 92 9.95 -3.60 5.05
CA GLY A 92 9.38 -4.89 5.38
C GLY A 92 10.15 -6.07 4.78
N GLN A 93 9.75 -7.28 5.19
CA GLN A 93 10.15 -8.51 4.51
C GLN A 93 9.32 -8.69 3.23
N GLN A 94 9.56 -9.79 2.51
CA GLN A 94 8.81 -10.12 1.31
C GLN A 94 7.33 -10.37 1.64
N THR A 95 6.44 -9.65 0.96
CA THR A 95 4.98 -9.87 0.98
C THR A 95 4.61 -11.09 0.14
N HIS A 96 3.85 -12.04 0.71
CA HIS A 96 3.33 -13.21 0.00
C HIS A 96 1.86 -13.05 -0.38
N ILE A 97 1.61 -12.50 -1.57
CA ILE A 97 0.25 -12.26 -2.06
C ILE A 97 -0.61 -13.53 -2.17
N LYS A 98 0.01 -14.69 -2.43
CA LYS A 98 -0.72 -15.97 -2.50
C LYS A 98 -1.27 -16.41 -1.15
N VAL A 99 -0.59 -16.07 -0.06
CA VAL A 99 -1.10 -16.29 1.30
C VAL A 99 -2.29 -15.37 1.56
N PHE A 100 -2.22 -14.10 1.16
CA PHE A 100 -3.38 -13.20 1.21
C PHE A 100 -4.59 -13.78 0.46
N GLU A 101 -4.40 -14.20 -0.80
CA GLU A 101 -5.46 -14.75 -1.65
C GLU A 101 -6.10 -16.01 -1.02
N LYS A 102 -5.28 -16.90 -0.44
CA LYS A 102 -5.75 -18.10 0.25
C LYS A 102 -6.57 -17.77 1.50
N MET A 103 -6.08 -16.85 2.34
CA MET A 103 -6.66 -16.55 3.64
C MET A 103 -7.91 -15.66 3.58
N ASN A 104 -8.05 -14.85 2.51
CA ASN A 104 -9.11 -13.84 2.36
C ASN A 104 -10.03 -14.13 1.17
N LYS A 105 -10.11 -15.39 0.76
CA LYS A 105 -10.92 -15.83 -0.38
C LYS A 105 -12.42 -15.52 -0.23
N ASP A 106 -12.90 -15.49 1.01
CA ASP A 106 -14.27 -15.12 1.36
C ASP A 106 -14.64 -13.68 0.99
N LEU A 107 -13.64 -12.80 0.80
CA LEU A 107 -13.84 -11.42 0.35
C LEU A 107 -13.77 -11.27 -1.17
N GLU A 108 -13.42 -12.32 -1.93
CA GLU A 108 -13.19 -12.25 -3.37
C GLU A 108 -14.40 -11.63 -4.12
N GLY A 109 -14.11 -10.71 -5.05
CA GLY A 109 -15.13 -10.00 -5.82
C GLY A 109 -15.66 -8.71 -5.17
N THR A 110 -15.26 -8.40 -3.92
CA THR A 110 -15.63 -7.14 -3.26
C THR A 110 -14.65 -6.00 -3.57
N PRO A 111 -15.09 -4.71 -3.50
CA PRO A 111 -14.18 -3.57 -3.54
C PRO A 111 -13.11 -3.63 -2.44
N LEU A 112 -13.49 -4.11 -1.24
CA LEU A 112 -12.58 -4.37 -0.13
C LEU A 112 -11.43 -5.29 -0.54
N TYR A 113 -11.72 -6.50 -1.03
CA TYR A 113 -10.68 -7.44 -1.45
C TYR A 113 -9.77 -6.88 -2.54
N LYS A 114 -10.36 -6.21 -3.54
CA LYS A 114 -9.59 -5.57 -4.60
C LYS A 114 -8.65 -4.50 -4.05
N GLY A 115 -9.11 -3.68 -3.10
CA GLY A 115 -8.30 -2.65 -2.47
C GLY A 115 -7.15 -3.23 -1.65
N LEU A 116 -7.44 -4.22 -0.81
CA LEU A 116 -6.44 -4.97 -0.03
C LEU A 116 -5.38 -5.60 -0.94
N GLN A 117 -5.80 -6.27 -2.02
CA GLN A 117 -4.87 -6.90 -2.94
C GLN A 117 -3.99 -5.86 -3.65
N ASN A 118 -4.58 -4.75 -4.10
CA ASN A 118 -3.84 -3.72 -4.82
C ASN A 118 -2.87 -2.96 -3.92
N HIS A 119 -3.20 -2.76 -2.64
CA HIS A 119 -2.25 -2.28 -1.65
C HIS A 119 -1.00 -3.19 -1.61
N LEU A 120 -1.19 -4.50 -1.43
CA LEU A 120 -0.07 -5.46 -1.35
C LEU A 120 0.76 -5.49 -2.64
N LYS A 121 0.11 -5.43 -3.82
CA LYS A 121 0.80 -5.36 -5.11
C LYS A 121 1.64 -4.09 -5.25
N GLN A 122 1.10 -2.95 -4.82
CA GLN A 122 1.83 -1.69 -4.84
C GLN A 122 3.07 -1.76 -3.94
N ASP A 123 2.93 -2.32 -2.74
CA ASP A 123 4.05 -2.52 -1.81
C ASP A 123 5.09 -3.52 -2.33
N ILE A 124 4.69 -4.62 -2.96
CA ILE A 124 5.63 -5.56 -3.59
C ILE A 124 6.51 -4.84 -4.62
N VAL A 125 5.91 -4.05 -5.50
CA VAL A 125 6.65 -3.32 -6.54
C VAL A 125 7.53 -2.24 -5.91
N TYR A 126 6.98 -1.46 -4.97
CA TYR A 126 7.71 -0.38 -4.33
C TYR A 126 8.89 -0.89 -3.50
N ASP A 127 8.69 -1.91 -2.68
CA ASP A 127 9.75 -2.46 -1.86
C ASP A 127 10.87 -3.06 -2.73
N LYS A 128 10.57 -3.66 -3.89
CA LYS A 128 11.61 -4.06 -4.84
C LYS A 128 12.34 -2.85 -5.41
N TYR A 129 11.61 -1.83 -5.84
CA TYR A 129 12.19 -0.59 -6.35
C TYR A 129 13.15 0.06 -5.35
N VAL A 130 12.77 0.15 -4.07
CA VAL A 130 13.64 0.71 -3.03
C VAL A 130 14.87 -0.16 -2.81
N ARG A 131 14.70 -1.50 -2.71
CA ARG A 131 15.83 -2.44 -2.53
C ARG A 131 16.84 -2.36 -3.68
N ASP A 132 16.36 -2.24 -4.92
CA ASP A 132 17.20 -2.24 -6.11
C ASP A 132 17.95 -0.90 -6.31
N ASN A 133 17.37 0.23 -5.89
CA ASN A 133 17.83 1.56 -6.31
C ASN A 133 18.27 2.49 -5.17
N ILE A 134 17.79 2.28 -3.93
CA ILE A 134 18.00 3.20 -2.81
C ILE A 134 18.77 2.51 -1.67
N GLY A 135 18.36 1.29 -1.32
CA GLY A 135 18.90 0.53 -0.20
C GLY A 135 18.17 0.79 1.11
N SER A 136 18.87 0.60 2.24
CA SER A 136 18.27 0.60 3.59
C SER A 136 18.43 1.93 4.35
N ASP A 137 18.79 3.01 3.68
CA ASP A 137 18.94 4.33 4.31
C ASP A 137 17.56 4.99 4.44
N ARG A 138 17.09 5.16 5.68
CA ARG A 138 15.73 5.63 5.96
C ARG A 138 15.49 7.05 5.45
N ASP A 139 16.47 7.94 5.57
CA ASP A 139 16.29 9.34 5.18
C ASP A 139 16.18 9.46 3.66
N LYS A 140 16.95 8.64 2.92
CA LYS A 140 16.85 8.55 1.46
C LYS A 140 15.56 7.93 0.98
N ILE A 141 15.03 6.94 1.71
CA ILE A 141 13.71 6.36 1.41
C ILE A 141 12.65 7.45 1.54
N PHE A 142 12.67 8.24 2.61
CA PHE A 142 11.70 9.32 2.81
C PHE A 142 11.81 10.42 1.76
N GLU A 143 13.03 10.80 1.37
CA GLU A 143 13.25 11.77 0.29
C GLU A 143 12.70 11.25 -1.05
N ASP A 144 12.93 9.98 -1.37
CA ASP A 144 12.39 9.35 -2.57
C ASP A 144 10.87 9.19 -2.52
N GLU A 145 10.28 8.78 -1.39
CA GLU A 145 8.83 8.65 -1.24
C GLU A 145 8.12 9.98 -1.50
N ASP A 146 8.65 11.09 -0.96
CA ASP A 146 8.08 12.43 -1.18
C ASP A 146 8.19 12.86 -2.65
N PHE A 147 9.35 12.62 -3.27
CA PHE A 147 9.54 12.93 -4.69
C PHE A 147 8.71 12.01 -5.62
N ALA A 148 8.55 10.74 -5.27
CA ALA A 148 7.68 9.82 -6.00
C ALA A 148 6.24 10.34 -5.97
N MET A 149 5.73 10.80 -4.82
CA MET A 149 4.41 11.43 -4.76
C MET A 149 4.29 12.64 -5.69
N TYR A 150 5.32 13.50 -5.77
CA TYR A 150 5.35 14.60 -6.73
C TYR A 150 5.25 14.12 -8.19
N VAL A 151 6.00 13.09 -8.58
CA VAL A 151 5.92 12.49 -9.92
C VAL A 151 4.55 11.86 -10.20
N ALA A 152 3.96 11.16 -9.21
CA ALA A 152 2.61 10.64 -9.33
C ALA A 152 1.58 11.75 -9.54
N ALA A 153 1.69 12.86 -8.79
CA ALA A 153 0.80 14.01 -8.94
C ALA A 153 0.90 14.60 -10.34
N TYR A 154 2.11 14.75 -10.89
CA TYR A 154 2.33 15.17 -12.28
C TYR A 154 1.61 14.24 -13.27
N TYR A 155 1.82 12.92 -13.17
CA TYR A 155 1.16 11.96 -14.09
C TYR A 155 -0.36 11.93 -13.95
N ILE A 156 -0.88 12.07 -12.73
CA ILE A 156 -2.33 12.16 -12.49
C ILE A 156 -2.89 13.45 -13.09
N TYR A 157 -2.20 14.58 -12.92
CA TYR A 157 -2.61 15.85 -13.50
C TYR A 157 -2.63 15.80 -15.03
N GLU A 158 -1.56 15.32 -15.67
CA GLU A 158 -1.48 15.21 -17.13
C GLU A 158 -2.57 14.29 -17.70
N LYS A 159 -2.86 13.18 -17.01
CA LYS A 159 -3.79 12.16 -17.50
C LYS A 159 -5.25 12.44 -17.15
N ARG A 160 -5.51 13.16 -16.05
CA ARG A 160 -6.85 13.30 -15.45
C ARG A 160 -7.25 14.70 -15.03
N GLY A 161 -6.32 15.65 -15.03
CA GLY A 161 -6.54 17.03 -14.58
C GLY A 161 -6.75 17.17 -13.07
N ILE A 162 -6.43 16.14 -12.27
CA ILE A 162 -6.62 16.16 -10.82
C ILE A 162 -5.35 16.71 -10.16
N THR A 163 -5.52 17.73 -9.32
CA THR A 163 -4.44 18.30 -8.51
C THR A 163 -4.39 17.59 -7.17
N CYS A 164 -3.61 16.51 -7.06
CA CYS A 164 -3.50 15.70 -5.83
C CYS A 164 -2.67 16.40 -4.74
N ASN A 165 -3.01 17.64 -4.38
CA ASN A 165 -2.41 18.37 -3.26
C ASN A 165 -3.15 18.05 -1.94
N LYS A 166 -2.71 18.64 -0.84
CA LYS A 166 -3.29 18.45 0.48
C LYS A 166 -4.78 18.81 0.53
N GLU A 167 -5.19 19.89 -0.15
CA GLU A 167 -6.59 20.30 -0.24
C GLU A 167 -7.46 19.24 -0.92
N TRP A 168 -6.98 18.62 -1.99
CA TRP A 168 -7.69 17.49 -2.63
C TRP A 168 -7.80 16.29 -1.68
N PHE A 169 -6.75 15.95 -0.95
CA PHE A 169 -6.84 14.90 0.07
C PHE A 169 -7.86 15.25 1.18
N ASP A 170 -7.94 16.52 1.60
CA ASP A 170 -8.89 16.98 2.61
C ASP A 170 -10.34 16.92 2.13
N ASN A 171 -10.58 17.30 0.89
CA ASN A 171 -11.92 17.41 0.33
C ASN A 171 -12.46 16.11 -0.26
N GLU A 172 -11.59 15.27 -0.84
CA GLU A 172 -12.01 14.08 -1.59
C GLU A 172 -11.69 12.79 -0.85
N ILE A 173 -10.54 12.69 -0.18
CA ILE A 173 -10.08 11.44 0.44
C ILE A 173 -10.53 11.32 1.88
N LYS A 174 -10.33 12.34 2.72
CA LYS A 174 -10.72 12.27 4.14
C LYS A 174 -12.20 11.88 4.33
N PRO A 175 -13.17 12.42 3.57
CA PRO A 175 -14.56 12.01 3.70
C PRO A 175 -14.81 10.53 3.34
N ILE A 176 -14.05 9.97 2.39
CA ILE A 176 -14.09 8.54 2.06
C ILE A 176 -13.61 7.72 3.26
N LEU A 177 -12.47 8.09 3.87
CA LEU A 177 -11.96 7.37 5.03
C LEU A 177 -12.93 7.45 6.22
N ASP A 178 -13.55 8.62 6.45
CA ASP A 178 -14.55 8.82 7.51
C ASP A 178 -15.80 7.97 7.31
N THR A 179 -16.19 7.75 6.05
CA THR A 179 -17.36 6.93 5.72
C THR A 179 -17.08 5.45 5.95
N TYR A 180 -15.93 4.95 5.48
CA TYR A 180 -15.67 3.52 5.39
C TYR A 180 -14.89 2.94 6.58
N MET A 181 -14.05 3.73 7.25
CA MET A 181 -13.26 3.31 8.40
C MET A 181 -13.24 4.37 9.52
N PRO A 182 -14.42 4.80 10.03
CA PRO A 182 -14.54 5.95 10.93
C PRO A 182 -13.66 5.87 12.18
N ASN A 183 -13.46 4.69 12.75
CA ASN A 183 -12.66 4.52 13.97
C ASN A 183 -11.14 4.58 13.73
N LEU A 184 -10.72 4.53 12.46
CA LEU A 184 -9.31 4.56 12.03
C LEU A 184 -8.98 5.81 11.23
N ALA A 185 -9.98 6.51 10.67
CA ALA A 185 -9.81 7.58 9.71
C ALA A 185 -8.90 8.71 10.23
N ASP A 186 -9.18 9.26 11.42
CA ASP A 186 -8.40 10.37 11.98
C ASP A 186 -6.93 10.00 12.21
N LYS A 187 -6.68 8.84 12.82
CA LYS A 187 -5.32 8.37 13.08
C LYS A 187 -4.58 8.10 11.77
N THR A 188 -5.22 7.43 10.82
CA THR A 188 -4.64 7.13 9.50
C THR A 188 -4.30 8.42 8.75
N TYR A 189 -5.25 9.35 8.70
CA TYR A 189 -5.11 10.60 7.98
C TYR A 189 -4.07 11.53 8.61
N SER A 190 -3.83 11.44 9.92
CA SER A 190 -2.77 12.21 10.58
C SER A 190 -1.35 11.92 10.04
N TYR A 191 -1.15 10.77 9.40
CA TYR A 191 0.11 10.41 8.74
C TYR A 191 0.13 10.71 7.23
N MET A 192 -0.99 11.18 6.66
CA MET A 192 -1.12 11.46 5.23
C MET A 192 -0.72 12.91 4.93
N ASN A 193 0.58 13.17 4.99
CA ASN A 193 1.16 14.47 4.65
C ASN A 193 2.36 14.30 3.70
N PHE A 194 2.57 15.30 2.86
CA PHE A 194 3.84 15.49 2.17
C PHE A 194 4.92 15.83 3.21
N ILE A 195 6.11 15.25 3.05
CA ILE A 195 7.22 15.43 3.97
C ILE A 195 7.86 16.81 3.75
N GLY A 196 8.05 17.21 2.48
CA GLY A 196 8.51 18.53 2.13
C GLY A 196 7.36 19.53 2.00
N GLU A 197 7.42 20.65 2.73
CA GLU A 197 6.49 21.78 2.54
C GLU A 197 6.44 22.23 1.07
N LYS A 198 7.57 22.12 0.38
CA LYS A 198 7.72 22.46 -1.04
C LYS A 198 6.97 21.52 -1.98
N THR A 199 6.88 20.22 -1.67
CA THR A 199 6.24 19.25 -2.56
C THR A 199 4.76 19.58 -2.74
N ASN A 200 4.06 19.85 -1.64
CA ASN A 200 2.66 20.26 -1.70
C ASN A 200 2.47 21.60 -2.44
N GLU A 201 3.39 22.56 -2.22
CA GLU A 201 3.39 23.86 -2.90
C GLU A 201 3.57 23.69 -4.42
N TYR A 202 4.53 22.88 -4.86
CA TYR A 202 4.78 22.59 -6.26
C TYR A 202 3.56 21.96 -6.94
N ILE A 203 2.94 20.97 -6.29
CA ILE A 203 1.72 20.34 -6.81
C ILE A 203 0.57 21.35 -6.89
N THR A 204 0.39 22.17 -5.86
CA THR A 204 -0.68 23.18 -5.80
C THR A 204 -0.55 24.22 -6.91
N ASN A 205 0.68 24.65 -7.21
CA ASN A 205 0.97 25.66 -8.22
C ASN A 205 1.17 25.08 -9.63
N HIS A 206 1.04 23.76 -9.80
CA HIS A 206 1.41 23.04 -11.04
C HIS A 206 2.83 23.35 -11.50
N ASP A 207 3.73 23.59 -10.56
CA ASP A 207 5.15 23.80 -10.84
C ASP A 207 5.79 22.44 -11.04
N TRP A 208 5.86 22.02 -12.31
CA TRP A 208 6.49 20.77 -12.75
C TRP A 208 7.97 20.95 -13.15
N SER A 209 8.56 22.13 -12.91
CA SER A 209 9.95 22.42 -13.31
C SER A 209 10.98 21.56 -12.56
N HIS A 210 10.58 21.02 -11.40
CA HIS A 210 11.39 20.19 -10.53
C HIS A 210 11.30 18.68 -10.82
N ILE A 211 10.62 18.26 -11.91
CA ILE A 211 10.40 16.84 -12.24
C ILE A 211 11.68 16.04 -12.52
N TYR A 212 12.82 16.72 -12.65
CA TYR A 212 14.15 16.12 -12.83
C TYR A 212 15.08 16.27 -11.62
N ASP A 213 14.61 16.86 -10.52
CA ASP A 213 15.43 17.18 -9.34
C ASP A 213 15.48 16.05 -8.31
N GLY A 214 14.80 14.93 -8.57
CA GLY A 214 14.64 13.83 -7.63
C GLY A 214 15.92 13.04 -7.34
N PRO A 215 15.91 12.22 -6.26
CA PRO A 215 17.04 11.35 -5.91
C PRO A 215 17.42 10.35 -7.01
N LEU A 216 16.45 9.97 -7.84
CA LEU A 216 16.63 9.08 -8.98
C LEU A 216 16.19 9.77 -10.28
N PRO A 217 16.72 9.36 -11.45
CA PRO A 217 16.27 9.91 -12.74
C PRO A 217 14.79 9.60 -13.02
N LEU A 218 14.06 10.54 -13.63
CA LEU A 218 12.63 10.41 -13.97
C LEU A 218 12.20 9.05 -14.57
N PRO A 219 12.97 8.41 -15.48
CA PRO A 219 12.61 7.08 -16.00
C PRO A 219 12.43 5.98 -14.94
N TYR A 220 13.07 6.09 -13.78
CA TYR A 220 12.92 5.14 -12.68
C TYR A 220 11.51 5.20 -12.07
N TYR A 221 10.99 6.41 -11.83
CA TYR A 221 9.61 6.62 -11.39
C TYR A 221 8.59 6.22 -12.46
N GLY A 222 8.87 6.54 -13.73
CA GLY A 222 8.05 6.08 -14.86
C GLY A 222 7.94 4.55 -14.90
N LYS A 223 9.04 3.84 -14.67
CA LYS A 223 9.05 2.38 -14.57
C LYS A 223 8.32 1.87 -13.34
N LEU A 224 8.51 2.49 -12.17
CA LEU A 224 7.80 2.18 -10.93
C LEU A 224 6.28 2.20 -11.15
N TYR A 225 5.74 3.30 -11.69
CA TYR A 225 4.30 3.43 -11.89
C TYR A 225 3.75 2.53 -13.01
N LEU A 226 4.57 2.24 -14.03
CA LEU A 226 4.22 1.25 -15.05
C LEU A 226 4.15 -0.17 -14.47
N ASP A 227 5.07 -0.53 -13.58
CA ASP A 227 5.09 -1.83 -12.91
C ASP A 227 3.92 -1.98 -11.94
N VAL A 228 3.63 -0.94 -11.16
CA VAL A 228 2.42 -0.90 -10.32
C VAL A 228 1.16 -1.09 -11.16
N ASN A 229 1.03 -0.34 -12.26
CA ASN A 229 -0.10 -0.47 -13.19
C ASN A 229 -0.22 -1.88 -13.78
N THR A 230 0.91 -2.44 -14.21
CA THR A 230 1.01 -3.81 -14.74
C THR A 230 0.49 -4.80 -13.71
N TYR A 231 0.97 -4.74 -12.47
CA TYR A 231 0.61 -5.75 -11.49
C TYR A 231 -0.85 -5.62 -11.05
N MET A 232 -1.34 -4.40 -10.85
CA MET A 232 -2.72 -4.13 -10.45
C MET A 232 -3.73 -4.60 -11.50
N ASN A 233 -3.47 -4.32 -12.79
CA ASN A 233 -4.47 -4.53 -13.85
C ASN A 233 -4.28 -5.83 -14.64
N GLU A 234 -3.04 -6.28 -14.83
CA GLU A 234 -2.75 -7.49 -15.62
C GLU A 234 -2.54 -8.73 -14.73
N ASN A 235 -2.48 -8.58 -13.40
CA ASN A 235 -2.08 -9.63 -12.46
C ASN A 235 -0.71 -10.26 -12.78
N ARG A 236 0.11 -9.56 -13.56
CA ARG A 236 1.45 -9.99 -13.94
C ARG A 236 2.44 -9.33 -12.99
N ASP A 237 3.05 -10.12 -12.12
CA ASP A 237 4.06 -9.62 -11.19
C ASP A 237 5.33 -9.18 -11.96
N PRO A 238 5.64 -7.87 -12.03
CA PRO A 238 6.78 -7.35 -12.76
C PRO A 238 8.10 -7.54 -11.99
N THR A 239 8.03 -7.98 -10.73
CA THR A 239 9.19 -8.15 -9.86
C THR A 239 9.90 -9.50 -10.09
N ASN A 240 9.20 -10.48 -10.67
CA ASN A 240 9.67 -11.85 -10.88
C ASN A 240 10.70 -12.05 -12.02
N PHE A 241 11.30 -10.97 -12.54
CA PHE A 241 12.45 -11.10 -13.44
C PHE A 241 13.73 -11.25 -12.61
N VAL A 242 14.18 -12.51 -12.51
CA VAL A 242 15.47 -13.03 -11.99
C VAL A 242 15.40 -13.70 -10.59
N LYS A 243 15.29 -15.04 -10.65
CA LYS A 243 15.83 -16.08 -9.74
C LYS A 243 15.80 -15.79 -8.22
N GLU A 244 14.85 -16.40 -7.53
CA GLU A 244 15.09 -17.63 -6.74
C GLU A 244 13.73 -18.24 -6.38
N ASN A 245 13.49 -19.43 -6.91
CA ASN A 245 12.43 -20.31 -6.44
C ASN A 245 12.75 -20.66 -4.98
N ILE A 246 12.18 -19.90 -4.04
CA ILE A 246 11.67 -20.55 -2.84
C ILE A 246 10.29 -21.03 -3.25
N ASP A 247 10.22 -22.28 -3.72
CA ASP A 247 8.96 -23.02 -3.79
C ASP A 247 8.46 -23.15 -2.35
N ILE A 248 7.75 -22.14 -1.85
CA ILE A 248 6.90 -22.31 -0.68
C ILE A 248 5.78 -23.19 -1.17
N ASP A 249 5.74 -24.42 -0.65
CA ASP A 249 4.61 -25.30 -0.89
C ASP A 249 3.39 -24.72 -0.17
N TYR A 250 2.54 -24.04 -0.94
CA TYR A 250 1.34 -23.38 -0.43
C TYR A 250 0.29 -24.39 0.07
N GLU A 251 0.43 -25.67 -0.24
CA GLU A 251 -0.43 -26.74 0.26
C GLU A 251 -0.13 -27.07 1.74
N ASP A 252 1.10 -26.87 2.21
CA ASP A 252 1.59 -27.27 3.55
C ASP A 252 1.57 -26.14 4.60
N ILE A 253 1.03 -24.96 4.29
CA ILE A 253 0.76 -23.95 5.32
C ILE A 253 -0.38 -24.48 6.21
N ASP A 254 0.01 -25.08 7.33
CA ASP A 254 -0.83 -25.65 8.39
C ASP A 254 -1.78 -24.58 8.96
N ILE A 255 -3.05 -24.64 8.55
CA ILE A 255 -4.10 -23.67 8.90
C ILE A 255 -4.74 -24.02 10.26
N GLU A 256 -4.33 -25.13 10.90
CA GLU A 256 -4.97 -25.67 12.11
C GLU A 256 -4.13 -25.52 13.40
N LYS A 257 -3.29 -24.48 13.51
CA LYS A 257 -2.59 -24.15 14.77
C LYS A 257 -3.11 -22.91 15.46
#